data_AF-A0AA91I824-F1
#
_entry.id   AF-A0AA91I824-F1
#
_cell.length_a   1.000
_cell.length_b   1.000
_cell.length_c   1.000
_cell.angle_alpha   90.00
_cell.angle_beta   90.00
_cell.angle_gamma   90.00
#
_symmetry.space_group_name_H-M   'P 1'
#
loop_
_entity.id
_entity.type
_entity.pdbx_description
1 polymer ?
#
loop_
_entity_poly.entity_id
_entity_poly.type
_entity_poly.pdbx_seq_one_letter_code
_entity_poly.pdbx_strand_id
1 'polypeptide(L)'
;MYGICIRPWGFEVSIVRNGVRHYRQFGKASYGGEAQALLQAQDWRDAIVRSVPPPTRRERAQKLRANNSTGVPGVFHQMSAGGQVRAWMAKTYIGQGEILRTDFIVDHLGDAAQALAIRERERQLERMQGLVRLHPAEEAIRMGLATHAPAPRAAKRSKSEITRRNNTSGVSGVHFKTPNASHPGYWLAITYTTGKGSVSKAFSVKEHGHDMAKRLAIAERANQLAAKLGQDR
;
A
#
# COMPACT_ATOMS: atom_id res chain seq x y z
N MET A 1 4.22 8.80 -9.41
CA MET A 1 4.73 7.43 -9.61
C MET A 1 3.58 6.46 -9.36
N TYR A 2 3.40 5.40 -10.16
CA TYR A 2 2.26 4.48 -9.97
C TYR A 2 2.23 3.93 -8.54
N GLY A 3 1.08 4.02 -7.87
CA GLY A 3 0.88 3.54 -6.50
C GLY A 3 1.63 4.27 -5.39
N ILE A 4 2.50 5.25 -5.70
CA ILE A 4 3.31 6.00 -4.72
C ILE A 4 3.01 7.49 -4.80
N CYS A 5 2.57 8.05 -3.68
CA CYS A 5 2.35 9.48 -3.47
C CYS A 5 3.51 10.08 -2.68
N ILE A 6 4.02 11.22 -3.15
CA ILE A 6 5.05 12.00 -2.46
C ILE A 6 4.36 12.86 -1.39
N ARG A 7 4.94 12.90 -0.19
CA ARG A 7 4.48 13.71 0.94
C ARG A 7 5.66 14.53 1.50
N PRO A 8 5.40 15.65 2.19
CA PRO A 8 6.48 16.44 2.80
C PRO A 8 7.37 15.61 3.76
N TRP A 9 6.78 14.66 4.48
CA TRP A 9 7.46 13.79 5.44
C TRP A 9 8.05 12.51 4.83
N GLY A 10 7.81 12.19 3.55
CA GLY A 10 8.25 10.95 2.92
C GLY A 10 7.33 10.47 1.79
N PHE A 11 7.02 9.18 1.80
CA PHE A 11 6.26 8.53 0.74
C PHE A 11 5.11 7.72 1.30
N GLU A 12 4.04 7.63 0.53
CA GLU A 12 2.87 6.82 0.82
C GLU A 12 2.61 5.89 -0.35
N VAL A 13 2.47 4.60 -0.07
CA VAL A 13 2.08 3.62 -1.08
C VAL A 13 0.64 3.22 -0.84
N SER A 14 -0.20 3.34 -1.86
CA SER A 14 -1.62 3.04 -1.80
C SER A 14 -2.06 2.36 -3.10
N ILE A 15 -2.32 1.05 -3.03
CA ILE A 15 -2.78 0.24 -4.15
C ILE A 15 -4.10 -0.42 -3.76
N VAL A 16 -5.12 -0.31 -4.61
CA VAL A 16 -6.40 -1.00 -4.43
C VAL A 16 -6.46 -2.21 -5.37
N ARG A 17 -6.79 -3.38 -4.81
CA ARG A 17 -6.95 -4.65 -5.52
C ARG A 17 -8.14 -5.40 -4.97
N ASN A 18 -9.06 -5.83 -5.83
CA ASN A 18 -10.25 -6.60 -5.42
C ASN A 18 -11.04 -5.97 -4.27
N GLY A 19 -11.11 -4.64 -4.22
CA GLY A 19 -11.78 -3.89 -3.14
C GLY A 19 -10.96 -3.72 -1.86
N VAL A 20 -9.81 -4.39 -1.73
CA VAL A 20 -8.88 -4.26 -0.60
C VAL A 20 -7.84 -3.18 -0.89
N ARG A 21 -7.65 -2.27 0.06
CA ARG A 21 -6.61 -1.22 -0.01
C ARG A 21 -5.34 -1.69 0.70
N HIS A 22 -4.28 -1.90 -0.06
CA HIS A 22 -2.93 -2.09 0.46
C HIS A 22 -2.29 -0.71 0.68
N TYR A 23 -2.08 -0.36 1.95
CA TYR A 23 -1.60 0.95 2.35
C TYR A 23 -0.39 0.86 3.27
N ARG A 24 0.67 1.62 2.99
CA ARG A 24 1.82 1.76 3.90
C ARG A 24 2.54 3.09 3.70
N GLN A 25 3.07 3.64 4.80
CA GLN A 25 3.82 4.90 4.83
C GLN A 25 5.32 4.65 5.04
N PHE A 26 6.14 5.48 4.39
CA PHE A 26 7.59 5.43 4.43
C PHE A 26 8.16 6.83 4.70
N GLY A 27 8.42 7.14 5.98
CA GLY A 27 8.93 8.44 6.39
C GLY A 27 10.44 8.59 6.18
N LYS A 28 10.88 9.77 5.71
CA LYS A 28 12.33 10.08 5.50
C LYS A 28 13.13 9.83 6.77
N ALA A 29 12.61 10.29 7.91
CA ALA A 29 13.26 10.14 9.21
C ALA A 29 13.37 8.68 9.67
N SER A 30 12.40 7.83 9.32
CA SER A 30 12.38 6.41 9.68
C SER A 30 13.38 5.57 8.89
N TYR A 31 13.75 5.99 7.68
CA TYR A 31 14.68 5.24 6.82
C TYR A 31 16.01 5.96 6.60
N GLY A 32 16.27 7.03 7.35
CA GLY A 32 17.55 7.74 7.30
C GLY A 32 17.72 8.69 6.12
N GLY A 33 16.66 8.99 5.38
CA GLY A 33 16.69 9.95 4.30
C GLY A 33 15.60 9.72 3.26
N GLU A 34 15.54 10.63 2.29
CA GLU A 34 14.58 10.55 1.18
C GLU A 34 14.86 9.36 0.26
N ALA A 35 16.12 9.17 -0.15
CA ALA A 35 16.51 8.09 -1.06
C ALA A 35 16.14 6.70 -0.50
N GLN A 36 16.48 6.44 0.77
CA GLN A 36 16.16 5.16 1.42
C GLN A 36 14.66 4.97 1.62
N ALA A 37 13.92 6.02 1.99
CA ALA A 37 12.47 5.94 2.13
C ALA A 37 11.77 5.65 0.78
N LEU A 38 12.27 6.24 -0.33
CA LEU A 38 11.76 5.97 -1.66
C LEU A 38 12.02 4.53 -2.10
N LEU A 39 13.25 4.03 -1.90
CA LEU A 39 13.62 2.66 -2.23
C LEU A 39 12.73 1.64 -1.49
N GLN A 40 12.49 1.87 -0.20
CA GLN A 40 11.61 1.01 0.60
C GLN A 40 10.15 1.08 0.13
N ALA A 41 9.68 2.26 -0.27
CA ALA A 41 8.35 2.41 -0.84
C ALA A 41 8.21 1.68 -2.19
N GLN A 42 9.23 1.75 -3.05
CA GLN A 42 9.28 1.06 -4.33
C GLN A 42 9.31 -0.46 -4.17
N ASP A 43 10.18 -0.99 -3.30
CA ASP A 43 10.23 -2.43 -3.00
C ASP A 43 8.89 -2.96 -2.52
N TRP A 44 8.28 -2.25 -1.57
CA TRP A 44 7.00 -2.68 -1.02
C TRP A 44 5.89 -2.60 -2.06
N ARG A 45 5.85 -1.53 -2.88
CA ARG A 45 4.92 -1.42 -4.01
C ARG A 45 5.09 -2.61 -4.95
N ASP A 46 6.32 -2.92 -5.34
CA ASP A 46 6.61 -3.96 -6.33
C ASP A 46 6.27 -5.35 -5.81
N ALA A 47 6.55 -5.60 -4.52
CA ALA A 47 6.14 -6.82 -3.84
C ALA A 47 4.60 -6.98 -3.84
N ILE A 48 3.84 -5.89 -3.59
CA ILE A 48 2.37 -5.92 -3.67
C ILE A 48 1.89 -6.13 -5.10
N VAL A 49 2.48 -5.45 -6.08
CA VAL A 49 2.13 -5.62 -7.50
C VAL A 49 2.33 -7.07 -7.95
N ARG A 50 3.45 -7.70 -7.56
CA ARG A 50 3.76 -9.09 -7.93
C ARG A 50 2.87 -10.09 -7.19
N SER A 51 2.61 -9.88 -5.90
CA SER A 51 1.84 -10.83 -5.09
C SER A 51 0.32 -10.69 -5.24
N VAL A 52 -0.19 -9.50 -5.58
CA VAL A 52 -1.64 -9.24 -5.68
C VAL A 52 -2.00 -8.69 -7.06
N PRO A 53 -2.21 -9.57 -8.05
CA PRO A 53 -2.61 -9.13 -9.38
C PRO A 53 -4.01 -8.52 -9.41
N PRO A 54 -4.26 -7.57 -10.34
CA PRO A 54 -5.62 -7.22 -10.74
C PRO A 54 -6.41 -8.48 -11.15
N PRO A 55 -7.76 -8.44 -11.06
CA PRO A 55 -8.56 -9.55 -11.53
C PRO A 55 -8.31 -9.77 -13.03
N THR A 56 -8.44 -11.02 -13.46
CA THR A 56 -8.39 -11.39 -14.87
C THR A 56 -9.56 -10.76 -15.62
N ARG A 57 -9.39 -10.58 -16.93
CA ARG A 57 -10.48 -10.07 -17.78
C ARG A 57 -11.69 -11.00 -17.73
N ARG A 58 -11.44 -12.31 -17.64
CA ARG A 58 -12.47 -13.36 -17.51
C ARG A 58 -13.26 -13.20 -16.20
N GLU A 59 -12.60 -13.07 -15.05
CA GLU A 59 -13.26 -12.83 -13.75
C GLU A 59 -14.12 -11.57 -13.79
N ARG A 60 -13.59 -10.46 -14.35
CA ARG A 60 -14.37 -9.23 -14.50
C ARG A 60 -15.60 -9.42 -15.38
N ALA A 61 -15.49 -10.20 -16.46
CA ALA A 61 -16.60 -10.46 -17.38
C ALA A 61 -17.66 -11.40 -16.79
N GLN A 62 -17.29 -12.25 -15.84
CA GLN A 62 -18.20 -13.17 -15.13
C GLN A 62 -18.88 -12.51 -13.93
N LYS A 63 -18.47 -11.29 -13.53
CA LYS A 63 -19.10 -10.59 -12.41
C LYS A 63 -20.53 -10.18 -12.77
N LEU A 64 -21.49 -10.70 -12.00
CA LEU A 64 -22.90 -10.33 -12.11
C LEU A 64 -23.12 -8.85 -11.78
N ARG A 65 -23.91 -8.18 -12.60
CA ARG A 65 -24.30 -6.78 -12.41
C ARG A 65 -25.73 -6.72 -11.90
N ALA A 66 -26.03 -5.70 -11.08
CA ALA A 66 -27.36 -5.51 -10.51
C ALA A 66 -28.48 -5.38 -11.56
N ASN A 67 -28.15 -4.92 -12.77
CA ASN A 67 -29.10 -4.75 -13.88
C ASN A 67 -29.14 -5.96 -14.84
N ASN A 68 -28.55 -7.10 -14.48
CA ASN A 68 -28.64 -8.31 -15.31
C ASN A 68 -29.96 -9.03 -15.03
N SER A 69 -30.80 -9.13 -16.05
CA SER A 69 -32.12 -9.79 -15.98
C SER A 69 -32.08 -11.28 -16.35
N THR A 70 -30.93 -11.80 -16.80
CA THR A 70 -30.81 -13.17 -17.36
C THR A 70 -30.14 -14.16 -16.40
N GLY A 71 -29.60 -13.70 -15.27
CA GLY A 71 -28.80 -14.49 -14.33
C GLY A 71 -27.37 -14.78 -14.81
N VAL A 72 -27.06 -14.61 -16.11
CA VAL A 72 -25.76 -14.92 -16.71
C VAL A 72 -25.15 -13.67 -17.36
N PRO A 73 -24.01 -13.15 -16.86
CA PRO A 73 -23.38 -11.95 -17.42
C PRO A 73 -22.93 -12.15 -18.86
N GLY A 74 -23.36 -11.25 -19.75
CA GLY A 74 -23.05 -11.32 -21.18
C GLY A 74 -24.01 -12.19 -21.99
N VAL A 75 -25.04 -12.77 -21.36
CA VAL A 75 -26.19 -13.35 -22.04
C VAL A 75 -27.36 -12.39 -21.98
N PHE A 76 -28.01 -12.15 -23.11
CA PHE A 76 -29.13 -11.22 -23.25
C PHE A 76 -30.29 -11.92 -23.97
N HIS A 77 -31.52 -11.48 -23.69
CA HIS A 77 -32.69 -11.84 -24.50
C HIS A 77 -33.13 -10.65 -25.35
N GLN A 78 -33.63 -10.92 -26.55
CA GLN A 78 -34.33 -9.95 -27.38
C GLN A 78 -35.82 -10.23 -27.30
N MET A 79 -36.60 -9.21 -26.95
CA MET A 79 -38.05 -9.31 -26.85
C MET A 79 -38.70 -8.96 -28.20
N SER A 80 -39.79 -9.64 -28.54
CA SER A 80 -40.68 -9.23 -29.62
C SER A 80 -41.60 -8.09 -29.16
N ALA A 81 -42.30 -7.46 -30.11
CA ALA A 81 -43.29 -6.42 -29.79
C ALA A 81 -44.42 -6.93 -28.87
N GLY A 82 -44.70 -8.24 -28.89
CA GLY A 82 -45.69 -8.91 -28.03
C GLY A 82 -45.16 -9.36 -26.67
N GLY A 83 -43.94 -8.97 -26.29
CA GLY A 83 -43.36 -9.30 -24.98
C GLY A 83 -42.86 -10.74 -24.84
N GLN A 84 -42.72 -11.48 -25.94
CA GLN A 84 -42.16 -12.83 -25.95
C GLN A 84 -40.66 -12.79 -26.28
N VAL A 85 -39.87 -13.72 -25.74
CA VAL A 85 -38.45 -13.81 -26.09
C VAL A 85 -38.31 -14.34 -27.52
N ARG A 86 -37.74 -13.52 -28.42
CA ARG A 86 -37.50 -13.87 -29.82
C ARG A 86 -36.14 -14.56 -30.03
N ALA A 87 -35.13 -14.14 -29.28
CA ALA A 87 -33.78 -14.67 -29.41
C ALA A 87 -32.99 -14.53 -28.11
N TRP A 88 -32.01 -15.42 -27.94
CA TRP A 88 -30.98 -15.33 -26.92
C TRP A 88 -29.65 -14.98 -27.57
N MET A 89 -28.85 -14.14 -26.92
CA MET A 89 -27.57 -13.66 -27.45
C MET A 89 -26.47 -13.85 -26.43
N ALA A 90 -25.34 -14.40 -26.87
CA ALA A 90 -24.08 -14.38 -26.14
C ALA A 90 -23.18 -13.26 -26.69
N LYS A 91 -22.71 -12.35 -25.83
CA LYS A 91 -21.85 -11.21 -26.22
C LYS A 91 -20.68 -11.01 -25.25
N THR A 92 -19.47 -10.96 -25.79
CA THR A 92 -18.22 -10.84 -25.03
C THR A 92 -17.24 -9.86 -25.67
N TYR A 93 -16.55 -9.05 -24.87
CA TYR A 93 -15.49 -8.13 -25.32
C TYR A 93 -14.12 -8.74 -25.04
N ILE A 94 -13.39 -9.17 -26.08
CA ILE A 94 -12.14 -9.94 -25.96
C ILE A 94 -10.89 -9.09 -26.18
N GLY A 95 -11.02 -7.91 -26.76
CA GLY A 95 -9.88 -7.01 -26.99
C GLY A 95 -10.30 -5.55 -27.11
N GLN A 96 -9.35 -4.68 -27.49
CA GLN A 96 -9.70 -3.38 -28.01
C GLN A 96 -10.43 -3.58 -29.34
N GLY A 97 -11.69 -3.17 -29.42
CA GLY A 97 -12.52 -3.26 -30.63
C GLY A 97 -13.06 -4.67 -30.95
N GLU A 98 -12.48 -5.73 -30.39
CA GLU A 98 -12.91 -7.11 -30.68
C GLU A 98 -14.07 -7.57 -29.79
N ILE A 99 -15.19 -7.92 -30.45
CA ILE A 99 -16.43 -8.39 -29.82
C ILE A 99 -16.81 -9.73 -30.44
N LEU A 100 -17.00 -10.75 -29.59
CA LEU A 100 -17.69 -11.97 -30.00
C LEU A 100 -19.18 -11.82 -29.72
N ARG A 101 -19.99 -12.13 -30.73
CA ARG A 101 -21.45 -12.09 -30.64
C ARG A 101 -22.03 -13.24 -31.43
N THR A 102 -22.99 -13.93 -30.83
CA THR A 102 -23.76 -14.99 -31.48
C THR A 102 -25.20 -14.93 -31.00
N ASP A 103 -26.13 -15.02 -31.94
CA ASP A 103 -27.58 -14.94 -31.73
C ASP A 103 -28.20 -16.33 -31.94
N PHE A 104 -29.15 -16.71 -31.09
CA PHE A 104 -29.87 -17.97 -31.08
C PHE A 104 -31.38 -17.68 -31.11
N ILE A 105 -32.00 -17.88 -32.27
CA ILE A 105 -33.41 -17.52 -32.51
C ILE A 105 -34.34 -18.60 -31.93
N VAL A 106 -35.29 -18.18 -31.10
CA VAL A 106 -36.24 -19.08 -30.41
C VAL A 106 -37.15 -19.79 -31.40
N ASP A 107 -37.58 -19.13 -32.48
CA ASP A 107 -38.45 -19.73 -33.51
C ASP A 107 -37.86 -21.01 -34.13
N HIS A 108 -36.52 -21.14 -34.18
CA HIS A 108 -35.85 -22.31 -34.75
C HIS A 108 -35.33 -23.30 -33.70
N LEU A 109 -34.99 -22.81 -32.50
CA LEU A 109 -34.29 -23.58 -31.48
C LEU A 109 -35.14 -23.92 -30.26
N GLY A 110 -36.33 -23.30 -30.15
CA GLY A 110 -37.22 -23.43 -28.99
C GLY A 110 -36.52 -23.15 -27.67
N ASP A 111 -36.83 -23.96 -26.67
CA ASP A 111 -36.29 -23.85 -25.31
C ASP A 111 -34.77 -24.05 -25.25
N ALA A 112 -34.15 -24.67 -26.26
CA ALA A 112 -32.71 -24.88 -26.31
C ALA A 112 -31.93 -23.57 -26.58
N ALA A 113 -32.58 -22.52 -27.09
CA ALA A 113 -31.92 -21.26 -27.45
C ALA A 113 -31.16 -20.63 -26.27
N GLN A 114 -31.74 -20.65 -25.06
CA GLN A 114 -31.11 -20.11 -23.87
C GLN A 114 -29.87 -20.91 -23.47
N ALA A 115 -29.99 -22.24 -23.43
CA ALA A 115 -28.89 -23.13 -23.07
C ALA A 115 -27.72 -23.00 -24.06
N LEU A 116 -28.01 -22.86 -25.35
CA LEU A 116 -27.01 -22.63 -26.39
C LEU A 116 -26.29 -21.29 -26.23
N ALA A 117 -27.02 -20.22 -25.88
CA ALA A 117 -26.42 -18.93 -25.58
C ALA A 117 -25.50 -18.97 -24.35
N ILE A 118 -25.88 -19.71 -23.30
CA ILE A 118 -25.03 -19.92 -22.11
C ILE A 118 -23.77 -20.69 -22.48
N ARG A 119 -23.89 -21.80 -23.22
CA ARG A 119 -22.74 -22.59 -23.67
C ARG A 119 -21.80 -21.80 -24.59
N GLU A 120 -22.36 -21.01 -25.49
CA GLU A 120 -21.57 -20.13 -26.34
C GLU A 120 -20.85 -19.05 -25.52
N ARG A 121 -21.51 -18.50 -24.50
CA ARG A 121 -20.88 -17.56 -23.58
C ARG A 121 -19.66 -18.17 -22.86
N GLU A 122 -19.73 -19.44 -22.45
CA GLU A 122 -18.60 -20.16 -21.86
C GLU A 122 -17.42 -20.27 -22.85
N ARG A 123 -17.69 -20.66 -24.10
CA ARG A 123 -16.67 -20.69 -25.17
C ARG A 123 -16.02 -19.32 -25.42
N GLN A 124 -16.82 -18.26 -25.42
CA GLN A 124 -16.30 -16.90 -25.56
C GLN A 124 -15.42 -16.48 -24.38
N LEU A 125 -15.74 -16.92 -23.15
CA LEU A 125 -14.94 -16.66 -21.95
C LEU A 125 -13.59 -17.39 -21.96
N GLU A 126 -13.49 -18.57 -22.56
CA GLU A 126 -12.23 -19.31 -22.73
C GLU A 126 -11.22 -18.54 -23.59
N ARG A 127 -11.70 -17.77 -24.56
CA ARG A 127 -10.86 -16.90 -25.40
C ARG A 127 -10.38 -15.65 -24.66
N MET A 128 -10.89 -15.35 -23.46
CA MET A 128 -10.45 -14.21 -22.67
C MET A 128 -9.15 -14.52 -21.91
N GLN A 129 -8.06 -13.87 -22.31
CA GLN A 129 -6.76 -14.00 -21.66
C GLN A 129 -6.31 -12.68 -21.00
N GLY A 130 -5.42 -12.80 -20.03
CA GLY A 130 -4.74 -11.67 -19.40
C GLY A 130 -5.51 -10.96 -18.29
N LEU A 131 -4.83 -9.97 -17.72
CA LEU A 131 -5.31 -9.15 -16.61
C LEU A 131 -6.15 -7.97 -17.09
N VAL A 132 -7.06 -7.47 -16.24
CA VAL A 132 -7.78 -6.22 -16.53
C VAL A 132 -6.79 -5.06 -16.58
N ARG A 133 -6.88 -4.24 -17.65
CA ARG A 133 -6.13 -2.99 -17.91
C ARG A 133 -5.04 -2.70 -16.86
N LEU A 134 -3.82 -3.15 -17.15
CA LEU A 134 -2.65 -2.83 -16.34
C LEU A 134 -2.22 -1.39 -16.65
N HIS A 135 -1.77 -0.67 -15.62
CA HIS A 135 -1.06 0.59 -15.85
C HIS A 135 0.31 0.26 -16.47
N PRO A 136 0.86 1.01 -17.45
CA PRO A 136 2.14 0.68 -18.09
C PRO A 136 3.30 0.47 -17.09
N ALA A 137 3.36 1.30 -16.05
CA ALA A 137 4.35 1.13 -14.98
C ALA A 137 4.17 -0.18 -14.18
N GLU A 138 2.96 -0.70 -14.02
CA GLU A 138 2.71 -2.00 -13.39
C GLU A 138 3.15 -3.15 -14.29
N GLU A 139 2.90 -3.05 -15.58
CA GLU A 139 3.39 -4.02 -16.56
C GLU A 139 4.92 -4.11 -16.54
N ALA A 140 5.61 -2.98 -16.51
CA ALA A 140 7.07 -2.95 -16.36
C ALA A 140 7.55 -3.64 -15.07
N ILE A 141 6.85 -3.47 -13.94
CA ILE A 141 7.19 -4.14 -12.67
C ILE A 141 7.02 -5.66 -12.76
N ARG A 142 5.97 -6.12 -13.45
CA ARG A 142 5.69 -7.55 -13.66
C ARG A 142 6.70 -8.20 -14.61
N MET A 143 7.09 -7.49 -15.66
CA MET A 143 8.09 -7.95 -16.61
C MET A 143 9.53 -7.85 -16.07
N GLY A 144 9.71 -7.37 -14.83
CA GLY A 144 11.03 -7.20 -14.21
C GLY A 144 11.85 -6.04 -14.78
N LEU A 145 11.22 -5.15 -15.57
CA LEU A 145 11.88 -4.01 -16.22
C LEU A 145 11.97 -2.78 -15.31
N ALA A 146 11.13 -2.69 -14.28
CA ALA A 146 11.22 -1.63 -13.28
C ALA A 146 12.34 -1.94 -12.29
N THR A 147 13.49 -1.29 -12.49
CA THR A 147 14.68 -1.51 -11.65
C THR A 147 15.11 -0.18 -11.05
N HIS A 148 14.65 0.13 -9.84
CA HIS A 148 15.43 1.03 -8.99
C HIS A 148 16.70 0.30 -8.57
N ALA A 149 17.82 1.03 -8.47
CA ALA A 149 19.12 0.43 -8.27
C ALA A 149 19.16 -0.50 -7.04
N PRO A 150 19.85 -1.66 -7.14
CA PRO A 150 20.12 -2.51 -5.99
C PRO A 150 21.04 -1.74 -5.04
N ALA A 151 20.43 -1.09 -4.06
CA ALA A 151 21.10 -0.38 -2.98
C ALA A 151 20.76 -1.07 -1.65
N PRO A 152 21.70 -1.16 -0.71
CA PRO A 152 21.41 -1.75 0.59
C PRO A 152 20.27 -1.00 1.27
N ARG A 153 19.32 -1.75 1.81
CA ARG A 153 18.17 -1.19 2.52
C ARG A 153 18.55 -0.95 3.97
N ALA A 154 18.46 0.30 4.40
CA ALA A 154 18.55 0.61 5.82
C ALA A 154 17.35 0.02 6.55
N ALA A 155 17.62 -0.61 7.71
CA ALA A 155 16.58 -1.05 8.61
C ALA A 155 15.75 0.16 9.07
N LYS A 156 14.47 -0.07 9.34
CA LYS A 156 13.58 0.96 9.86
C LYS A 156 14.07 1.39 11.25
N ARG A 157 14.42 2.67 11.37
CA ARG A 157 14.84 3.27 12.63
C ARG A 157 13.71 3.23 13.66
N SER A 158 14.07 2.91 14.89
CA SER A 158 13.13 2.98 16.01
C SER A 158 12.73 4.43 16.31
N LYS A 159 11.60 4.66 16.99
CA LYS A 159 11.21 6.01 17.44
C LYS A 159 12.30 6.68 18.29
N SER A 160 13.10 5.87 18.99
CA SER A 160 14.19 6.30 19.87
C SER A 160 15.44 6.76 19.14
N GLU A 161 15.62 6.40 17.86
CA GLU A 161 16.73 6.84 17.00
C GLU A 161 16.36 8.07 16.15
N ILE A 162 15.07 8.36 16.02
CA ILE A 162 14.59 9.45 15.16
C ILE A 162 14.69 10.78 15.92
N THR A 163 15.65 11.62 15.54
CA THR A 163 15.76 13.00 16.03
C THR A 163 14.68 13.87 15.36
N ARG A 164 13.88 14.57 16.17
CA ARG A 164 12.82 15.48 15.70
C ARG A 164 13.42 16.84 15.30
N ARG A 165 12.77 17.56 14.37
CA ARG A 165 13.26 18.87 13.88
C ARG A 165 13.44 19.92 14.99
N ASN A 166 12.63 19.86 16.04
CA ASN A 166 12.65 20.79 17.16
C ASN A 166 13.61 20.35 18.28
N ASN A 167 14.37 19.28 18.07
CA ASN A 167 15.35 18.82 19.03
C ASN A 167 16.65 19.62 18.88
N THR A 168 16.98 20.42 19.89
CA THR A 168 18.19 21.27 19.94
C THR A 168 19.43 20.53 20.46
N SER A 169 19.26 19.29 20.96
CA SER A 169 20.38 18.48 21.44
C SER A 169 21.13 17.78 20.31
N GLY A 170 20.44 17.49 19.19
CA GLY A 170 20.92 16.62 18.11
C GLY A 170 20.64 15.12 18.36
N VAL A 171 20.28 14.73 19.59
CA VAL A 171 20.08 13.34 20.01
C VAL A 171 18.63 13.09 20.40
N SER A 172 18.00 12.09 19.77
CA SER A 172 16.64 11.69 20.12
C SER A 172 16.56 11.20 21.57
N GLY A 173 15.57 11.70 22.31
CA GLY A 173 15.41 11.44 23.75
C GLY A 173 16.24 12.36 24.65
N VAL A 174 16.97 13.34 24.10
CA VAL A 174 17.60 14.40 24.90
C VAL A 174 16.92 15.74 24.58
N HIS A 175 16.47 16.45 25.60
CA HIS A 175 15.80 17.74 25.43
C HIS A 175 16.13 18.71 26.56
N PHE A 176 16.16 20.00 26.20
CA PHE A 176 16.30 21.07 27.17
C PHE A 176 14.94 21.45 27.72
N LYS A 177 14.83 21.50 29.05
CA LYS A 177 13.66 22.03 29.76
C LYS A 177 13.94 23.47 30.11
N THR A 178 13.09 24.35 29.60
CA THR A 178 13.28 25.80 29.66
C THR A 178 13.34 26.32 31.10
N PRO A 179 14.11 27.38 31.35
CA PRO A 179 14.14 28.05 32.64
C PRO A 179 12.75 28.53 33.08
N ASN A 180 12.54 28.56 34.38
CA ASN A 180 11.45 29.29 35.01
C ASN A 180 12.00 30.13 36.17
N ALA A 181 11.15 30.90 36.84
CA ALA A 181 11.57 31.79 37.94
C ALA A 181 12.31 31.07 39.08
N SER A 182 12.12 29.74 39.24
CA SER A 182 12.72 28.94 40.31
C SER A 182 13.93 28.09 39.87
N HIS A 183 14.19 27.92 38.57
CA HIS A 183 15.27 27.09 38.07
C HIS A 183 15.79 27.57 36.70
N PRO A 184 17.12 27.71 36.49
CA PRO A 184 17.72 28.09 35.19
C PRO A 184 17.61 27.05 34.06
N GLY A 185 16.70 26.07 34.19
CA GLY A 185 16.53 24.98 33.23
C GLY A 185 17.51 23.82 33.42
N TYR A 186 17.23 22.73 32.73
CA TYR A 186 18.03 21.49 32.81
C TYR A 186 17.96 20.70 31.51
N TRP A 187 18.98 19.89 31.26
CA TRP A 187 19.00 18.92 30.17
C TRP A 187 18.50 17.57 30.69
N LEU A 188 17.54 16.97 29.99
CA LEU A 188 16.92 15.70 30.39
C LEU A 188 17.21 14.63 29.33
N ALA A 189 17.71 13.49 29.77
CA ALA A 189 17.83 12.27 28.99
C ALA A 189 16.68 11.32 29.36
N ILE A 190 15.92 10.85 28.37
CA ILE A 190 14.78 9.95 28.58
C ILE A 190 14.75 8.80 27.58
N THR A 191 14.50 7.59 28.08
CA THR A 191 14.37 6.35 27.31
C THR A 191 13.09 5.61 27.68
N TYR A 192 12.33 5.20 26.67
CA TYR A 192 11.12 4.40 26.86
C TYR A 192 11.42 2.92 26.56
N THR A 193 11.04 2.05 27.49
CA THR A 193 11.15 0.61 27.38
C THR A 193 9.75 0.01 27.44
N THR A 194 9.39 -0.76 26.41
CA THR A 194 8.06 -1.37 26.30
C THR A 194 7.79 -2.25 27.53
N GLY A 195 6.65 -2.05 28.19
CA GLY A 195 6.25 -2.82 29.38
C GLY A 195 6.96 -2.46 30.70
N LYS A 196 8.07 -1.71 30.67
CA LYS A 196 8.86 -1.34 31.86
C LYS A 196 8.82 0.16 32.20
N GLY A 197 8.14 0.97 31.38
CA GLY A 197 8.01 2.41 31.59
C GLY A 197 9.16 3.22 30.97
N SER A 198 9.51 4.35 31.59
CA SER A 198 10.57 5.23 31.12
C SER A 198 11.66 5.43 32.16
N VAL A 199 12.92 5.34 31.73
CA VAL A 199 14.08 5.76 32.53
C VAL A 199 14.45 7.18 32.11
N SER A 200 14.63 8.07 33.08
CA SER A 200 15.00 9.45 32.79
C SER A 200 15.94 10.03 33.83
N LYS A 201 16.80 10.97 33.44
CA LYS A 201 17.73 11.67 34.32
C LYS A 201 17.97 13.10 33.85
N ALA A 202 17.88 14.04 34.78
CA ALA A 202 18.03 15.47 34.54
C ALA A 202 19.41 15.97 35.01
N PHE A 203 19.96 16.95 34.31
CA PHE A 203 21.22 17.60 34.59
C PHE A 203 21.01 19.11 34.61
N SER A 204 21.14 19.71 35.81
CA SER A 204 20.87 21.12 36.06
C SER A 204 21.88 22.02 35.37
N VAL A 205 21.40 23.07 34.68
CA VAL A 205 22.29 24.11 34.14
C VAL A 205 22.97 24.92 35.24
N LYS A 206 22.33 25.05 36.41
CA LYS A 206 22.90 25.75 37.57
C LYS A 206 24.19 25.11 38.08
N GLU A 207 24.24 23.77 38.05
CA GLU A 207 25.32 22.99 38.65
C GLU A 207 26.47 22.74 37.67
N HIS A 208 26.16 22.47 36.40
CA HIS A 208 27.16 22.04 35.43
C HIS A 208 27.46 23.10 34.37
N GLY A 209 26.62 24.14 34.23
CA GLY A 209 26.62 25.02 33.07
C GLY A 209 25.94 24.36 31.87
N HIS A 210 25.54 25.19 30.90
CA HIS A 210 24.65 24.77 29.81
C HIS A 210 25.22 23.63 28.95
N ASP A 211 26.46 23.78 28.49
CA ASP A 211 27.06 22.83 27.53
C ASP A 211 27.52 21.54 28.19
N MET A 212 27.95 21.60 29.45
CA MET A 212 28.30 20.40 30.21
C MET A 212 27.05 19.59 30.56
N ALA A 213 25.98 20.24 31.04
CA ALA A 213 24.71 19.57 31.29
C ALA A 213 24.17 18.88 30.03
N LYS A 214 24.31 19.51 28.84
CA LYS A 214 23.98 18.90 27.55
C LYS A 214 24.82 17.64 27.30
N ARG A 215 26.15 17.72 27.46
CA ARG A 215 27.06 16.58 27.26
C ARG A 215 26.74 15.41 28.20
N LEU A 216 26.49 15.69 29.47
CA LEU A 216 26.11 14.69 30.47
C LEU A 216 24.79 13.99 30.10
N ALA A 217 23.79 14.75 29.64
CA ALA A 217 22.53 14.18 29.18
C ALA A 217 22.69 13.28 27.94
N ILE A 218 23.57 13.66 26.99
CA ILE A 218 23.88 12.83 25.82
C ILE A 218 24.58 11.53 26.23
N ALA A 219 25.56 11.60 27.14
CA ALA A 219 26.26 10.41 27.64
C ALA A 219 25.31 9.46 28.40
N GLU A 220 24.46 10.01 29.27
CA GLU A 220 23.46 9.24 29.98
C GLU A 220 22.45 8.59 29.03
N ARG A 221 22.04 9.28 27.96
CA ARG A 221 21.18 8.71 26.93
C ARG A 221 21.83 7.50 26.24
N ALA A 222 23.13 7.55 25.96
CA ALA A 222 23.86 6.41 25.40
C ALA A 222 23.84 5.21 26.37
N ASN A 223 24.05 5.45 27.67
CA ASN A 223 23.99 4.41 28.70
C ASN A 223 22.61 3.77 28.79
N GLN A 224 21.53 4.58 28.78
CA GLN A 224 20.16 4.07 28.82
C GLN A 224 19.81 3.21 27.59
N LEU A 225 20.31 3.57 26.41
CA LEU A 225 20.13 2.78 25.19
C LEU A 225 20.89 1.46 25.25
N ALA A 226 22.13 1.47 25.74
CA ALA A 226 22.94 0.25 25.92
C ALA A 226 22.29 -0.70 26.94
N ALA A 227 21.80 -0.18 28.07
CA ALA A 227 21.08 -0.96 29.07
C ALA A 227 19.80 -1.59 28.51
N LYS A 228 19.06 -0.86 27.66
CA LYS A 228 17.88 -1.39 26.99
C LYS A 228 18.23 -2.56 26.06
N LEU A 229 19.26 -2.41 25.22
CA LEU A 229 19.73 -3.46 24.32
C LEU A 229 20.17 -4.74 25.07
N GLY A 230 20.78 -4.58 26.25
CA GLY A 230 21.18 -5.70 27.09
C GLY A 230 20.02 -6.44 27.77
N GLN A 231 18.85 -5.82 27.91
CA GLN A 231 17.65 -6.43 28.51
C GLN A 231 16.72 -7.11 27.49
N ASP A 232 16.88 -6.80 26.20
CA ASP A 232 16.09 -7.37 25.11
C ASP A 232 16.78 -8.60 24.46
N ARG A 233 17.96 -9.01 24.97
CA ARG A 233 18.65 -10.27 24.63
C ARG A 233 18.32 -11.36 25.65
#